data_AF-A0A1C5C1F1-F1
#
_entry.id   AF-A0A1C5C1F1-F1
#
_cell.length_a   1.000
_cell.length_b   1.000
_cell.length_c   1.000
_cell.angle_alpha   90.00
_cell.angle_beta   90.00
_cell.angle_gamma   90.00
#
_symmetry.space_group_name_H-M   'P 1'
#
loop_
_entity.id
_entity.type
_entity.pdbx_description
1 polymer ?
#
loop_
_entity_poly.entity_id
_entity_poly.type
_entity_poly.pdbx_seq_one_letter_code
_entity_poly.pdbx_strand_id
1 'polypeptide(L)'
;MNVWVSFQEAGHATALGKSVLRELDAEARANYLSRHSLADLTPRTITRREELLRELDAAAGPLSMDRGEYSRGTTCAAVPVYSGDQVGSIGISFRSDRMYRTTEVRARLLDSALRVTRRLTLPEY
;
A
#
# COMPACT_ATOMS: atom_id res chain seq x y z
N MET A 1 -7.76 -19.50 14.33
CA MET A 1 -8.79 -18.95 13.44
C MET A 1 -8.08 -18.21 12.32
N ASN A 2 -8.12 -18.72 11.08
CA ASN A 2 -7.55 -18.01 9.93
C ASN A 2 -8.61 -17.03 9.45
N VAL A 3 -8.60 -15.82 10.00
CA VAL A 3 -9.43 -14.73 9.50
C VAL A 3 -8.77 -14.27 8.20
N TRP A 4 -9.31 -14.71 7.07
CA TRP A 4 -8.96 -14.16 5.77
C TRP A 4 -9.64 -12.80 5.65
N VAL A 5 -8.92 -11.73 5.99
CA VAL A 5 -9.37 -10.36 5.77
C VAL A 5 -9.08 -9.99 4.32
N SER A 6 -10.05 -9.44 3.61
CA SER A 6 -9.83 -9.04 2.22
C SER A 6 -8.80 -7.90 2.14
N PHE A 7 -8.12 -7.75 1.00
CA PHE A 7 -7.21 -6.60 0.79
C PHE A 7 -7.90 -5.24 0.98
N GLN A 8 -9.21 -5.18 0.72
CA GLN A 8 -10.03 -3.98 0.93
C GLN A 8 -10.15 -3.63 2.42
N GLU A 9 -10.28 -4.64 3.27
CA GLU A 9 -10.44 -4.48 4.72
C GLU A 9 -9.11 -4.40 5.49
N ALA A 10 -8.01 -4.87 4.90
CA ALA A 10 -6.66 -4.85 5.48
C ALA A 10 -5.77 -3.73 4.92
N GLY A 11 -6.35 -2.57 4.57
CA GLY A 11 -5.58 -1.50 3.93
C GLY A 11 -4.42 -0.98 4.79
N HIS A 12 -4.53 -1.05 6.12
CA HIS A 12 -3.45 -0.69 7.04
C HIS A 12 -2.26 -1.63 7.01
N ALA A 13 -2.49 -2.91 6.70
CA ALA A 13 -1.48 -3.96 6.77
C ALA A 13 -0.88 -4.29 5.40
N THR A 14 -1.43 -3.77 4.31
CA THR A 14 -1.03 -4.10 2.94
C THR A 14 -0.24 -2.96 2.32
N ALA A 15 0.74 -3.29 1.47
CA ALA A 15 1.49 -2.26 0.73
C ALA A 15 0.55 -1.41 -0.15
N LEU A 16 -0.41 -2.06 -0.82
CA LEU A 16 -1.41 -1.43 -1.69
C LEU A 16 -2.28 -0.44 -0.91
N GLY A 17 -2.86 -0.88 0.21
CA GLY A 17 -3.71 -0.03 1.04
C GLY A 17 -2.94 1.15 1.61
N LYS A 18 -1.74 0.92 2.16
CA LYS A 18 -0.87 2.00 2.62
C LYS A 18 -0.50 2.97 1.50
N SER A 19 -0.28 2.47 0.28
CA SER A 19 -0.03 3.33 -0.88
C SER A 19 -1.20 4.25 -1.20
N VAL A 20 -2.43 3.76 -1.12
CA VAL A 20 -3.62 4.59 -1.35
C VAL A 20 -3.83 5.57 -0.19
N LEU A 21 -3.71 5.12 1.06
CA LEU A 21 -3.92 5.93 2.26
C LEU A 21 -2.97 7.13 2.36
N ARG A 22 -1.75 7.01 1.82
CA ARG A 22 -0.77 8.12 1.77
C ARG A 22 -1.19 9.25 0.84
N GLU A 23 -1.95 8.94 -0.21
CA GLU A 23 -2.44 9.91 -1.19
C GLU A 23 -3.74 10.58 -0.77
N LEU A 24 -4.43 10.03 0.24
CA LEU A 24 -5.63 10.65 0.81
C LEU A 24 -5.25 11.83 1.70
N ASP A 25 -6.08 12.88 1.65
CA ASP A 25 -6.05 13.95 2.63
C ASP A 25 -6.44 13.46 4.03
N ALA A 26 -6.28 14.33 5.03
CA ALA A 26 -6.53 13.98 6.43
C ALA A 26 -7.98 13.57 6.70
N GLU A 27 -8.96 14.16 6.02
CA GLU A 27 -10.38 13.88 6.21
C GLU A 27 -10.76 12.53 5.61
N ALA A 28 -10.39 12.29 4.35
CA ALA A 28 -10.61 11.03 3.65
C ALA A 28 -9.89 9.87 4.37
N ARG A 29 -8.66 10.09 4.84
CA ARG A 29 -7.94 9.10 5.66
C ARG A 29 -8.65 8.84 6.97
N ALA A 30 -9.15 9.87 7.66
CA ALA A 30 -9.88 9.71 8.90
C ALA A 30 -11.20 8.95 8.71
N ASN A 31 -11.91 9.21 7.61
CA ASN A 31 -13.14 8.53 7.20
C ASN A 31 -12.90 7.07 6.79
N TYR A 32 -11.77 6.77 6.16
CA TYR A 32 -11.36 5.38 5.92
C TYR A 32 -11.17 4.65 7.27
N LEU A 33 -10.37 5.23 8.16
CA LEU A 33 -9.99 4.64 9.44
C LEU A 33 -11.13 4.58 10.48
N SER A 34 -12.24 5.28 10.26
CA SER A 34 -13.46 5.13 11.08
C SER A 34 -14.29 3.90 10.68
N ARG A 35 -14.15 3.44 9.43
CA ARG A 35 -14.90 2.32 8.85
C ARG A 35 -14.11 1.00 8.82
N HIS A 36 -12.80 1.06 8.98
CA HIS A 36 -11.91 -0.10 8.89
C HIS A 36 -11.10 -0.25 10.18
N SER A 37 -11.33 -1.35 10.91
CA SER A 37 -10.56 -1.68 12.10
C SER A 37 -9.14 -2.13 11.74
N LEU A 38 -8.16 -1.74 12.54
CA LEU A 38 -6.76 -2.19 12.38
C LEU A 38 -6.58 -3.60 12.96
N ALA A 39 -7.09 -4.60 12.25
CA ALA A 39 -7.02 -6.00 12.66
C ALA A 39 -5.57 -6.45 12.88
N ASP A 40 -5.33 -7.22 13.95
CA ASP A 40 -4.03 -7.84 14.25
C ASP A 40 -3.89 -9.14 13.44
N LEU A 41 -3.19 -9.07 12.31
CA LEU A 41 -3.06 -10.17 11.36
C LEU A 41 -1.79 -10.99 11.60
N THR A 42 -0.73 -10.32 12.03
CA THR A 42 0.57 -10.88 12.36
C THR A 42 1.22 -10.07 13.48
N PRO A 43 2.25 -10.61 14.16
CA PRO A 43 3.00 -9.85 15.17
C PRO A 43 3.70 -8.58 14.66
N ARG A 44 3.69 -8.33 13.34
CA ARG A 44 4.23 -7.10 12.73
C ARG A 44 3.15 -6.10 12.35
N THR A 45 1.87 -6.48 12.38
CA THR A 45 0.78 -5.60 11.94
C THR A 45 0.69 -4.36 12.82
N ILE A 46 0.58 -3.20 12.18
CA ILE A 46 0.35 -1.94 12.90
C ILE A 46 -1.11 -1.87 13.32
N THR A 47 -1.37 -2.01 14.61
CA THR A 47 -2.74 -2.06 15.17
C THR A 47 -3.15 -0.75 15.85
N ARG A 48 -2.26 0.25 15.89
CA ARG A 48 -2.51 1.56 16.50
C ARG A 48 -2.59 2.65 15.44
N ARG A 49 -3.66 3.45 15.49
CA ARG A 49 -3.93 4.52 14.52
C ARG A 49 -2.82 5.55 14.44
N GLU A 50 -2.33 6.03 15.58
CA GLU A 50 -1.24 7.02 15.61
C GLU A 50 0.08 6.48 15.06
N GLU A 51 0.32 5.18 15.19
CA GLU A 51 1.49 4.53 14.63
C GLU A 51 1.38 4.39 13.10
N LEU A 52 0.20 4.00 12.61
CA LEU A 52 -0.07 3.96 11.18
C LEU A 52 0.09 5.34 10.55
N LEU A 53 -0.51 6.38 11.13
CA LEU A 53 -0.40 7.75 10.61
C LEU A 53 1.07 8.21 10.57
N ARG A 54 1.82 7.99 11.64
CA ARG A 54 3.27 8.29 11.66
C ARG A 54 4.03 7.54 10.58
N GLU A 55 3.72 6.27 10.32
CA GLU A 55 4.36 5.51 9.25
C GLU A 55 4.04 6.09 7.87
N LEU A 56 2.77 6.38 7.60
CA LEU A 56 2.30 6.93 6.32
C LEU A 56 2.97 8.28 6.02
N ASP A 57 3.16 9.12 7.04
CA ASP A 57 3.72 10.46 6.92
C ASP A 57 5.27 10.48 6.91
N ALA A 58 5.93 9.51 7.55
CA ALA A 58 7.40 9.44 7.62
C ALA A 58 8.07 8.87 6.35
N ALA A 59 7.33 8.15 5.52
CA ALA A 59 7.89 7.47 4.36
C ALA A 59 8.35 8.46 3.26
N ALA A 60 9.62 8.36 2.84
CA ALA A 60 10.17 9.18 1.77
C ALA A 60 9.82 8.61 0.37
N GLY A 61 9.13 9.42 -0.44
CA GLY A 61 8.79 9.09 -1.83
C GLY A 61 7.64 8.08 -1.99
N PRO A 62 7.31 7.69 -3.23
CA PRO A 62 6.04 7.03 -3.57
C PRO A 62 5.94 5.54 -3.18
N LEU A 63 6.99 4.94 -2.62
CA LEU A 63 7.00 3.50 -2.32
C LEU A 63 6.39 3.24 -0.94
N SER A 64 5.39 2.39 -0.90
CA SER A 64 4.81 1.82 0.33
C SER A 64 5.14 0.35 0.42
N MET A 65 5.34 -0.16 1.64
CA MET A 65 5.76 -1.54 1.85
C MET A 65 4.94 -2.21 2.94
N ASP A 66 4.67 -3.49 2.76
CA ASP A 66 4.20 -4.40 3.81
C ASP A 66 5.33 -5.40 4.04
N ARG A 67 5.89 -5.42 5.25
CA ARG A 67 7.02 -6.30 5.62
C ARG A 67 6.57 -7.50 6.44
N GLY A 68 5.49 -8.11 6.00
CA GLY A 68 4.84 -9.24 6.66
C GLY A 68 3.82 -8.80 7.71
N GLU A 69 3.30 -7.60 7.57
CA GLU A 69 2.20 -7.04 8.35
C GLU A 69 0.88 -7.70 7.95
N TYR A 70 0.67 -8.00 6.67
CA TYR A 70 -0.52 -8.73 6.22
C TYR A 70 -0.32 -10.26 6.29
N SER A 71 0.83 -10.75 5.84
CA SER A 71 1.14 -12.19 5.84
C SER A 71 2.62 -12.47 6.09
N ARG A 72 2.91 -13.37 7.04
CA ARG A 72 4.30 -13.67 7.44
C ARG A 72 5.08 -14.31 6.28
N GLY A 73 6.34 -13.92 6.13
CA GLY A 73 7.25 -14.48 5.11
C GLY A 73 7.06 -13.88 3.71
N THR A 74 6.10 -12.96 3.55
CA THR A 74 5.90 -12.17 2.34
C THR A 74 6.30 -10.72 2.63
N THR A 75 6.95 -10.10 1.65
CA THR A 75 7.15 -8.67 1.59
C THR A 75 6.49 -8.16 0.33
N CYS A 76 5.70 -7.10 0.47
CA CYS A 76 5.04 -6.43 -0.63
C CYS A 76 5.60 -5.01 -0.78
N ALA A 77 5.64 -4.53 -2.02
CA ALA A 77 5.95 -3.15 -2.33
C ALA A 77 4.88 -2.62 -3.31
N ALA A 78 4.41 -1.40 -3.08
CA ALA A 78 3.38 -0.77 -3.89
C ALA A 78 3.68 0.72 -4.11
N VAL A 79 3.15 1.25 -5.21
CA VAL A 79 3.21 2.67 -5.58
C VAL A 79 1.84 3.12 -6.08
N PRO A 80 1.51 4.41 -5.97
CA PRO A 80 0.21 4.90 -6.42
C PRO A 80 0.11 4.91 -7.95
N VAL A 81 -1.11 4.75 -8.45
CA VAL A 81 -1.50 5.03 -9.84
C VAL A 81 -2.70 5.96 -9.85
N TYR A 82 -2.84 6.76 -10.90
CA TYR A 82 -3.86 7.81 -10.94
C TYR A 82 -4.72 7.70 -12.21
N SER A 83 -5.98 8.11 -12.09
CA SER A 83 -6.95 8.21 -13.18
C SER A 83 -7.83 9.42 -12.93
N GLY A 84 -7.43 10.59 -13.44
CA GLY A 84 -8.01 11.87 -13.02
C GLY A 84 -7.81 12.06 -11.51
N ASP A 85 -8.89 12.36 -10.79
CA ASP A 85 -8.88 12.55 -9.33
C ASP A 85 -8.94 11.23 -8.53
N GLN A 86 -9.05 10.08 -9.22
CA GLN A 86 -9.05 8.78 -8.56
C GLN A 86 -7.63 8.27 -8.35
N VAL A 87 -7.38 7.75 -7.15
CA VAL A 87 -6.15 7.07 -6.79
C VAL A 87 -6.36 5.57 -6.62
N GLY A 88 -5.47 4.80 -7.22
CA GLY A 88 -5.30 3.37 -6.99
C GLY A 88 -3.85 3.07 -6.63
N SER A 89 -3.49 1.79 -6.63
CA SER A 89 -2.09 1.39 -6.48
C SER A 89 -1.81 0.12 -7.28
N ILE A 90 -0.53 -0.03 -7.66
CA ILE A 90 -0.01 -1.30 -8.16
C ILE A 90 1.13 -1.75 -7.28
N GLY A 91 1.31 -3.06 -7.15
CA GLY A 91 2.31 -3.62 -6.27
C GLY A 91 2.78 -4.99 -6.68
N ILE A 92 3.85 -5.42 -6.03
CA ILE A 92 4.49 -6.71 -6.25
C ILE A 92 4.77 -7.36 -4.90
N SER A 93 4.54 -8.67 -4.85
CA SER A 93 4.82 -9.50 -3.67
C SER A 93 6.01 -10.40 -3.94
N PHE A 94 6.85 -10.60 -2.93
CA PHE A 94 7.97 -11.51 -2.99
C PHE A 94 8.22 -12.12 -1.61
N ARG A 95 8.97 -13.23 -1.55
CA ARG A 95 9.40 -13.81 -0.27
C ARG A 95 10.32 -12.84 0.46
N SER A 96 10.17 -12.71 1.78
CA SER A 96 10.93 -11.73 2.57
C SER A 96 12.46 -11.96 2.53
N ASP A 97 12.92 -13.18 2.27
CA ASP A 97 14.35 -13.49 2.07
C ASP A 97 14.94 -12.87 0.78
N ARG A 98 14.12 -12.30 -0.10
CA ARG A 98 14.52 -11.60 -1.33
C ARG A 98 14.47 -10.08 -1.22
N MET A 99 14.42 -9.53 -0.02
CA MET A 99 14.29 -8.07 0.21
C MET A 99 15.45 -7.25 -0.36
N TYR A 100 16.62 -7.84 -0.60
CA TYR A 100 17.77 -7.17 -1.25
C TYR A 100 17.46 -6.65 -2.66
N ARG A 101 16.43 -7.18 -3.33
CA ARG A 101 16.01 -6.73 -4.67
C ARG A 101 15.12 -5.48 -4.66
N THR A 102 14.78 -4.94 -3.49
CA THR A 102 13.78 -3.86 -3.36
C THR A 102 14.13 -2.63 -4.20
N THR A 103 15.40 -2.26 -4.35
CA THR A 103 15.81 -1.12 -5.19
C THR A 103 15.53 -1.34 -6.67
N GLU A 104 15.88 -2.53 -7.20
CA GLU A 104 15.59 -2.90 -8.60
C GLU A 104 14.08 -2.98 -8.83
N VAL A 105 13.38 -3.64 -7.91
CA VAL A 105 11.93 -3.80 -7.94
C VAL A 105 11.23 -2.44 -7.91
N ARG A 106 11.71 -1.50 -7.08
CA ARG A 106 11.17 -0.13 -6.99
C ARG A 106 11.24 0.57 -8.33
N ALA A 107 12.39 0.55 -9.01
CA ALA A 107 12.57 1.26 -10.28
C ALA A 107 11.60 0.72 -11.35
N ARG A 108 11.51 -0.60 -11.50
CA ARG A 108 10.59 -1.24 -12.47
C ARG A 108 9.12 -1.03 -12.12
N LEU A 109 8.79 -1.05 -10.83
CA LEU A 109 7.43 -0.81 -10.34
C LEU A 109 6.99 0.63 -10.63
N LEU A 110 7.87 1.61 -10.44
CA LEU A 110 7.60 3.01 -10.78
C LEU A 110 7.41 3.23 -12.28
N ASP A 111 8.27 2.65 -13.13
CA ASP A 111 8.09 2.72 -14.58
C ASP A 111 6.75 2.12 -15.01
N SER A 112 6.38 0.98 -14.42
CA SER A 112 5.09 0.33 -14.68
C SER A 112 3.92 1.20 -14.24
N ALA A 113 4.01 1.84 -13.06
CA ALA A 113 2.97 2.72 -12.54
C ALA A 113 2.76 3.95 -13.42
N LEU A 114 3.84 4.57 -13.90
CA LEU A 114 3.77 5.69 -14.82
C LEU A 114 3.07 5.30 -16.14
N ARG A 115 3.38 4.12 -16.68
CA ARG A 115 2.72 3.60 -17.89
C ARG A 115 1.23 3.36 -17.68
N VAL A 116 0.85 2.80 -16.52
CA VAL A 116 -0.55 2.57 -16.15
C VAL A 116 -1.27 3.90 -16.00
N THR A 117 -0.76 4.82 -15.17
CA THR A 117 -1.32 6.16 -14.98
C THR A 117 -1.51 6.88 -16.31
N ARG A 118 -0.50 6.86 -17.20
CA ARG A 118 -0.62 7.51 -18.52
C ARG A 118 -1.76 6.92 -19.36
N ARG A 119 -1.96 5.61 -19.34
CA ARG A 119 -3.05 4.95 -20.08
C ARG A 119 -4.42 5.22 -19.47
N LEU A 120 -4.50 5.35 -18.15
CA LEU A 120 -5.77 5.65 -17.47
C LEU A 120 -6.18 7.12 -17.64
N THR A 121 -5.21 8.03 -17.72
CA THR A 121 -5.47 9.48 -17.82
C THR A 121 -5.69 9.97 -19.26
N LEU A 122 -5.09 9.31 -20.26
CA LEU A 122 -5.27 9.67 -21.66
C LEU A 122 -6.44 8.86 -22.25
N PRO A 123 -7.57 9.48 -22.63
CA PRO A 123 -8.63 8.75 -23.31
C PRO A 123 -8.07 8.12 -24.60
N GLU A 124 -8.35 6.82 -24.79
CA GLU A 124 -8.16 6.20 -26.09
C GLU A 124 -9.12 6.91 -27.06
N TYR A 125 -8.56 7.62 -28.04
CA TYR A 125 -9.32 8.23 -29.13
C TYR A 125 -9.95 7.15 -30.02
#